data_AF-A0AAW5EEE2-F1
#
_entry.id   AF-A0AAW5EEE2-F1
#
_cell.length_a   1.000
_cell.length_b   1.000
_cell.length_c   1.000
_cell.angle_alpha   90.00
_cell.angle_beta   90.00
_cell.angle_gamma   90.00
#
_symmetry.space_group_name_H-M   'P 1'
#
loop_
_entity.id
_entity.type
_entity.pdbx_description
1 polymer ?
#
loop_
_entity_poly.entity_id
_entity_poly.type
_entity_poly.pdbx_seq_one_letter_code
_entity_poly.pdbx_strand_id
1 'polypeptide(L)' 'MSFSNESSRIFGLIAGVEFPSFIQKIINEKYVNYFKIDMSEFKA' A
#
# COMPACT_ATOMS: atom_id res chain seq x y z
N MET A 1 -17.04 7.92 -13.71
CA MET A 1 -16.35 6.74 -13.12
C MET A 1 -16.78 6.65 -11.67
N SER A 2 -17.73 5.78 -11.34
CA SER A 2 -18.05 5.48 -9.95
C SER A 2 -17.37 4.17 -9.64
N PHE A 3 -16.41 4.15 -8.71
CA PHE A 3 -16.21 2.95 -7.92
C PHE A 3 -17.59 2.50 -7.46
N SER A 4 -17.97 1.24 -7.71
CA SER A 4 -19.32 0.81 -7.39
C SER A 4 -19.51 0.87 -5.86
N ASN A 5 -20.74 1.10 -5.42
CA ASN A 5 -21.08 1.04 -3.99
C ASN A 5 -20.63 -0.30 -3.37
N GLU A 6 -20.59 -1.35 -4.17
CA GLU A 6 -20.09 -2.67 -3.80
C GLU A 6 -18.59 -2.70 -3.56
N SER A 7 -17.78 -2.10 -4.45
CA SER A 7 -16.33 -1.96 -4.24
C SER A 7 -16.02 -1.19 -2.95
N SER A 8 -16.79 -0.13 -2.66
CA SER A 8 -16.60 0.67 -1.45
C SER A 8 -16.93 -0.10 -0.17
N ARG A 9 -17.98 -0.94 -0.19
CA ARG A 9 -18.32 -1.83 0.94
C ARG A 9 -17.25 -2.90 1.17
N ILE A 10 -16.78 -3.54 0.10
CA ILE A 10 -15.72 -4.55 0.18
C ILE A 10 -14.42 -3.93 0.70
N PHE A 11 -14.05 -2.75 0.20
CA PHE A 11 -12.89 -2.02 0.68
C PHE A 11 -13.01 -1.67 2.16
N GLY A 12 -14.18 -1.16 2.61
CA GLY A 12 -14.42 -0.87 4.02
C GLY A 12 -14.30 -2.09 4.95
N LEU A 13 -14.72 -3.27 4.49
CA LEU A 13 -14.57 -4.51 5.24
C LEU A 13 -13.11 -4.96 5.38
N ILE A 14 -12.28 -4.72 4.37
CA ILE A 14 -10.88 -5.18 4.33
C ILE A 14 -9.93 -4.12 4.89
N ALA A 15 -10.26 -2.83 4.81
CA ALA A 15 -9.41 -1.72 5.25
C ALA A 15 -9.16 -1.69 6.77
N GLY A 16 -10.01 -2.35 7.56
CA GLY A 16 -9.79 -2.52 9.00
C GLY A 16 -8.73 -3.57 9.35
N VAL A 17 -8.26 -4.34 8.36
CA VAL A 17 -7.23 -5.37 8.54
C VAL A 17 -5.91 -4.81 8.04
N GLU A 18 -4.90 -4.79 8.91
CA GLU A 18 -3.53 -4.46 8.48
C GLU A 18 -3.07 -5.43 7.40
N PHE A 19 -2.44 -4.90 6.36
CA PHE A 19 -1.85 -5.75 5.34
C PHE A 19 -0.84 -6.71 5.99
N PRO A 20 -0.85 -8.00 5.62
CA PRO A 20 0.19 -8.95 6.03
C PRO A 20 1.58 -8.36 5.74
N SER A 21 2.52 -8.56 6.67
CA SER A 21 3.86 -7.98 6.63
C SER A 21 4.61 -8.25 5.31
N PHE A 22 4.38 -9.41 4.70
CA PHE A 22 4.92 -9.76 3.38
C PHE A 22 4.41 -8.84 2.25
N ILE A 23 3.11 -8.52 2.26
CA ILE A 23 2.50 -7.64 1.25
C ILE A 23 2.99 -6.20 1.45
N GLN A 24 3.05 -5.73 2.70
CA GLN A 24 3.59 -4.40 3.01
C GLN A 24 5.03 -4.25 2.51
N LYS A 25 5.89 -5.26 2.72
CA LYS A 25 7.27 -5.25 2.23
C LYS A 25 7.34 -5.15 0.71
N ILE A 26 6.53 -5.92 0.00
CA ILE A 26 6.46 -5.86 -1.48
C ILE A 26 6.01 -4.48 -1.95
N ILE A 27 4.98 -3.90 -1.33
CA ILE A 27 4.48 -2.57 -1.69
C ILE A 27 5.56 -1.52 -1.47
N ASN A 28 6.23 -1.54 -0.30
CA ASN A 28 7.27 -0.58 0.03
C ASN A 28 8.48 -0.69 -0.91
N GLU A 29 8.94 -1.91 -1.21
CA GLU A 29 10.03 -2.12 -2.18
C GLU A 29 9.65 -1.61 -3.57
N LYS A 30 8.44 -1.93 -4.06
CA LYS A 30 7.98 -1.42 -5.36
C LYS A 30 7.85 0.09 -5.38
N TYR A 31 7.34 0.68 -4.31
CA TYR A 31 7.17 2.12 -4.17
C TYR A 31 8.51 2.85 -4.22
N VAL A 32 9.47 2.43 -3.40
CA VAL A 32 10.84 2.96 -3.38
C VAL A 32 11.50 2.81 -4.75
N ASN A 33 11.39 1.65 -5.39
CA ASN A 33 12.00 1.41 -6.70
C ASN A 33 11.35 2.25 -7.82
N TYR A 34 10.02 2.37 -7.82
CA TYR A 34 9.29 3.13 -8.84
C TYR A 34 9.60 4.63 -8.77
N PHE A 35 9.57 5.18 -7.56
CA PHE A 35 9.87 6.59 -7.32
C PHE A 35 11.37 6.89 -7.19
N LYS A 36 12.23 5.85 -7.27
CA LYS A 36 13.69 5.94 -7.07
C LYS A 36 14.04 6.67 -5.78
N ILE A 37 13.31 6.37 -4.71
CA ILE A 37 13.48 7.01 -3.41
C ILE A 37 14.84 6.60 -2.86
N ASP A 38 15.68 7.58 -2.54
CA ASP A 38 16.96 7.31 -1.90
C ASP A 38 16.72 7.03 -0.41
N MET A 39 16.76 5.74 -0.05
CA MET A 39 16.59 5.30 1.33
C MET A 39 17.75 5.71 2.24
N SER A 40 18.87 6.19 1.70
CA SER A 40 20.00 6.67 2.50
C SER A 40 19.69 8.00 3.19
N GLU A 41 18.83 8.84 2.60
CA GLU A 41 18.39 10.11 3.19
C GLU A 41 17.63 9.92 4.51
N PHE A 42 17.04 8.74 4.72
CA PHE A 42 16.23 8.41 5.90
C PHE A 42 16.99 7.61 6.96
N LYS A 43 18.22 7.17 6.66
CA LYS A 43 19.09 6.46 7.61
C LYS A 43 20.03 7.48 8.24
N ALA A 44 19.63 8.02 9.39
CA ALA A 44 20.49 8.82 10.26
C ALA A 44 21.59 7.96 10.89
#